data_AF-A0A7C1S6C1-F1
#
_entry.id   AF-A0A7C1S6C1-F1
#
_cell.length_a   1.000
_cell.length_b   1.000
_cell.length_c   1.000
_cell.angle_alpha   90.00
_cell.angle_beta   90.00
_cell.angle_gamma   90.00
#
_symmetry.space_group_name_H-M   'P 1'
#
loop_
_entity.id
_entity.type
_entity.pdbx_description
1 polymer ?
#
loop_
_entity_poly.entity_id
_entity_poly.type
_entity_poly.pdbx_seq_one_letter_code
_entity_poly.pdbx_strand_id
1 'polypeptide(L)' 'MPPGTVIVEMVQNVDYATTFLDYAGVKVPKDIQGKFMRSLLRGEHTKWRNALYYTYYEYSSIFIMI' A
#
# COMPACT_ATOMS: atom_id res chain seq x y z
N MET A 1 -4.46 -12.68 12.73
CA MET A 1 -5.66 -13.02 11.94
C MET A 1 -5.67 -14.52 11.67
N PRO A 2 -6.84 -15.18 11.56
CA PRO A 2 -6.93 -16.59 11.18
C PRO A 2 -6.29 -16.87 9.81
N PRO A 3 -5.68 -18.04 9.59
CA PRO A 3 -5.26 -18.48 8.26
C PRO A 3 -6.43 -18.44 7.27
N GLY A 4 -6.16 -18.04 6.02
CA GLY A 4 -7.19 -17.91 4.99
C GLY A 4 -8.03 -16.63 5.07
N THR A 5 -7.71 -15.69 5.97
CA THR A 5 -8.40 -14.39 5.98
C THR A 5 -8.10 -13.60 4.70
N VAL A 6 -9.13 -13.03 4.10
CA VAL A 6 -9.04 -12.17 2.92
C VAL A 6 -9.13 -10.70 3.35
N ILE A 7 -8.21 -9.88 2.85
CA ILE A 7 -8.18 -8.43 3.03
C ILE A 7 -8.65 -7.81 1.71
N VAL A 8 -9.69 -6.98 1.76
CA VAL A 8 -10.32 -6.36 0.57
C VAL A 8 -9.86 -4.93 0.33
N GLU A 9 -9.11 -4.38 1.28
CA GLU A 9 -8.53 -3.06 1.23
C GLU A 9 -7.57 -2.91 0.06
N MET A 10 -7.63 -1.76 -0.60
CA MET A 10 -6.80 -1.47 -1.77
C MET A 10 -5.33 -1.32 -1.38
N VAL A 11 -4.49 -2.27 -1.78
CA VAL A 11 -3.03 -2.29 -1.59
C VAL A 11 -2.34 -2.01 -2.91
N GLN A 12 -1.18 -1.32 -2.85
CA GLN A 12 -0.33 -1.09 -4.01
C GLN A 12 1.08 -1.64 -3.80
N ASN A 13 1.79 -1.86 -4.90
CA ASN A 13 3.16 -2.38 -4.89
C ASN A 13 4.11 -1.52 -4.04
N VAL A 14 3.85 -0.22 -3.93
CA VAL A 14 4.64 0.72 -3.11
C VAL A 14 4.50 0.50 -1.60
N ASP A 15 3.48 -0.24 -1.14
CA ASP A 15 3.24 -0.53 0.27
C ASP A 15 4.18 -1.62 0.84
N TYR A 16 4.74 -2.47 -0.03
CA TYR A 16 5.60 -3.57 0.39
C TYR A 16 6.90 -3.08 1.04
N ALA A 17 7.59 -2.14 0.40
CA ALA A 17 8.85 -1.59 0.93
C ALA A 17 8.68 -1.00 2.33
N THR A 18 7.66 -0.15 2.49
CA THR A 18 7.29 0.47 3.77
C THR A 18 7.02 -0.58 4.85
N THR A 19 6.27 -1.61 4.50
CA THR A 19 5.88 -2.69 5.44
C THR A 19 7.08 -3.54 5.85
N PHE A 20 7.98 -3.88 4.94
CA PHE A 20 9.17 -4.67 5.28
C PHE A 20 10.14 -3.91 6.17
N LEU A 21 10.40 -2.63 5.87
CA LEU A 21 11.27 -1.80 6.70
C LEU A 21 10.72 -1.66 8.13
N ASP A 22 9.41 -1.49 8.25
CA ASP A 22 8.72 -1.43 9.54
C ASP A 22 8.83 -2.73 10.35
N TYR A 23 8.66 -3.90 9.71
CA TYR A 23 8.89 -5.19 10.39
C TYR A 23 10.35 -5.42 10.74
N ALA A 24 11.29 -4.91 9.95
CA ALA A 24 12.72 -4.95 10.23
C ALA A 24 13.17 -3.98 11.34
N GLY A 25 12.28 -3.13 11.85
CA GLY A 25 12.63 -2.10 12.83
C GLY A 25 13.50 -0.98 12.25
N VAL A 26 13.53 -0.83 10.93
CA VAL A 26 14.30 0.19 10.23
C VAL A 26 13.44 1.43 10.03
N LYS A 27 14.04 2.61 10.23
CA LYS A 27 13.36 3.88 9.97
C LYS A 27 12.99 3.99 8.49
N VAL A 28 11.70 4.13 8.20
CA VAL A 28 11.22 4.34 6.83
C VAL A 28 11.57 5.77 6.37
N PRO A 29 12.23 5.93 5.21
CA PRO A 29 12.46 7.23 4.58
C PRO A 29 11.15 7.98 4.28
N LYS A 30 11.17 9.32 4.35
CA LYS A 30 9.95 10.16 4.21
C LYS A 30 9.43 10.25 2.77
N ASP A 31 10.27 9.94 1.81
CA ASP A 31 10.02 9.96 0.36
C ASP A 31 9.32 8.69 -0.15
N ILE A 32 9.30 7.62 0.65
CA ILE A 32 8.51 6.44 0.33
C ILE A 32 7.02 6.75 0.50
N GLN A 33 6.24 6.52 -0.56
CA GLN A 33 4.82 6.89 -0.64
C GLN A 33 3.85 5.78 -0.15
N GLY A 34 4.37 4.62 0.24
CA GLY A 34 3.55 3.49 0.72
C GLY A 34 2.97 3.69 2.12
N LYS A 35 1.92 2.95 2.44
CA LYS A 35 1.36 2.84 3.79
C LYS A 35 1.79 1.54 4.46
N PHE A 36 1.91 1.57 5.79
CA PHE A 36 2.17 0.39 6.60
C PHE A 36 0.98 -0.56 6.58
N MET A 37 1.16 -1.79 6.07
CA MET A 37 0.10 -2.80 6.07
C MET A 37 -0.09 -3.48 7.44
N ARG A 38 0.73 -3.16 8.44
CA ARG A 38 0.71 -3.81 9.77
C ARG A 38 -0.68 -3.80 10.41
N SER A 39 -1.37 -2.67 10.37
CA SER A 39 -2.74 -2.58 10.94
C SER A 39 -3.72 -3.47 10.19
N LEU A 40 -3.64 -3.53 8.85
CA LEU A 40 -4.45 -4.46 8.06
C LEU A 40 -4.18 -5.92 8.44
N LEU A 41 -2.90 -6.31 8.55
CA LEU A 41 -2.47 -7.66 8.91
C LEU A 41 -2.80 -8.06 10.36
N ARG A 42 -3.14 -7.07 11.21
CA ARG A 42 -3.62 -7.29 12.58
C ARG A 42 -5.15 -7.32 12.67
N GLY A 43 -5.86 -7.01 11.59
CA GLY A 43 -7.31 -6.87 11.60
C GLY A 43 -7.78 -5.61 12.33
N GLU A 44 -6.92 -4.59 12.44
CA GLU A 44 -7.25 -3.32 13.06
C GLU A 44 -8.02 -2.44 12.08
N HIS A 45 -9.12 -1.85 12.53
CA HIS A 45 -9.84 -0.84 11.76
C HIS A 45 -9.05 0.48 11.76
N THR A 46 -8.38 0.77 10.65
CA THR A 46 -7.66 2.02 10.44
C THR A 46 -8.18 2.74 9.20
N LYS A 47 -8.01 4.07 9.17
CA LYS A 47 -8.37 4.87 8.00
C LYS A 47 -7.47 4.48 6.82
N TRP A 48 -8.05 3.74 5.87
CA TRP A 48 -7.33 3.32 4.67
C TRP A 48 -7.50 4.30 3.50
N ARG A 49 -6.80 4.05 2.40
CA ARG A 49 -7.01 4.80 1.15
C ARG A 49 -8.34 4.38 0.51
N ASN A 50 -8.98 5.32 -0.18
CA ASN A 50 -10.25 5.13 -0.89
C ASN A 50 -10.10 5.06 -2.42
N ALA A 51 -8.88 5.22 -2.93
CA ALA A 51 -8.55 5.12 -4.35
C ALA A 51 -7.12 4.61 -4.52
N LEU A 52 -6.82 4.10 -5.72
CA LEU A 52 -5.47 3.76 -6.16
C LEU A 52 -5.03 4.70 -7.27
N TYR A 53 -3.83 5.25 -7.13
CA TYR A 53 -3.23 6.02 -8.21
C TYR A 53 -2.53 5.08 -9.19
N TYR A 54 -2.92 5.13 -10.45
CA TYR A 54 -2.29 4.38 -11.54
C TYR A 54 -1.95 5.33 -12.68
N THR A 55 -0.74 5.21 -13.21
CA THR A 55 -0.32 5.96 -14.41
C THR A 55 0.48 5.04 -15.30
N TYR A 56 0.09 5.00 -16.57
CA TYR A 56 0.73 4.22 -17.61
C TYR A 56 1.37 5.19 -18.61
N TYR A 57 2.65 4.96 -18.92
CA TYR A 57 3.48 5.90 -19.69
C TYR A 57 3.87 5.39 -21.08
N GLU A 58 3.30 4.28 -21.56
CA GLU A 58 3.51 3.88 -22.96
C GLU A 58 2.34 4.33 -23.84
N TYR A 59 2.69 4.87 -25.02
CA TYR A 59 1.85 5.50 -26.04
C TYR A 59 1.65 7.02 -25.90
N SER A 60 1.51 7.70 -27.05
CA SER A 60 1.59 9.17 -27.29
C SER A 60 0.60 10.08 -26.53
N SER A 61 -0.08 9.59 -25.49
CA SER A 61 -1.08 10.30 -24.71
C SER A 61 -1.10 9.82 -23.26
N ILE A 62 -1.07 10.74 -22.30
CA ILE A 62 -1.20 10.47 -20.87
C ILE A 62 -2.66 10.11 -20.54
N PHE A 63 -2.91 8.92 -19.99
CA PHE A 63 -4.19 8.54 -19.39
C PHE A 63 -4.07 8.59 -17.86
N ILE A 64 -4.90 9.42 -17.20
CA ILE A 64 -5.07 9.48 -15.75
C ILE A 64 -6.44 8.90 -15.41
N MET A 65 -6.46 7.82 -14.63
CA MET A 65 -7.68 7.27 -14.03
C MET A 65 -7.61 7.55 -12.52
N ILE A 66 -8.52 8.40 -12.03
CA ILE A 66 -8.71 8.71 -10.60
C ILE A 66 -9.77 7.80 -9.98
#